data_AF-A0A357LJ24-F1
#
_entry.id   AF-A0A357LJ24-F1
#
_cell.length_a   1.000
_cell.length_b   1.000
_cell.length_c   1.000
_cell.angle_alpha   90.00
_cell.angle_beta   90.00
_cell.angle_gamma   90.00
#
_symmetry.space_group_name_H-M   'P 1'
#
loop_
_entity.id
_entity.type
_entity.pdbx_description
1 polymer ?
#
loop_
_entity_poly.entity_id
_entity_poly.type
_entity_poly.pdbx_seq_one_letter_code
_entity_poly.pdbx_strand_id
1 'polypeptide(L)'
;MPKAFTAGKTKRAPHPLGPGTYKLLEAYRDWQRLYDTLKLLESALDNRILISADYQLGCWTGADWRGELERLPESLASDVGWRVLPGVLALCEYAGATPESAKLASGAEDHASNIVKDCENNRSFIAHPTKQRDATIKRVCRAQNLVRTVLMTVEDSFAAVNVPMSRG
;
A
#
# COMPACT_ATOMS: atom_id res chain seq x y z
N MET A 1 -2.03 13.12 -13.22
CA MET A 1 -2.09 11.93 -12.35
C MET A 1 -0.95 10.99 -12.69
N PRO A 2 -0.35 10.32 -11.70
CA PRO A 2 0.88 9.56 -11.91
C PRO A 2 0.68 8.34 -12.81
N LYS A 3 1.67 8.06 -13.67
CA LYS A 3 1.59 7.04 -14.72
C LYS A 3 1.22 5.65 -14.17
N ALA A 4 1.79 5.27 -13.02
CA ALA A 4 1.52 3.98 -12.39
C ALA A 4 0.08 3.87 -11.86
N PHE A 5 -0.42 4.91 -11.20
CA PHE A 5 -1.80 4.97 -10.72
C PHE A 5 -2.81 4.89 -11.87
N THR A 6 -2.60 5.69 -12.92
CA THR A 6 -3.44 5.62 -14.13
C THR A 6 -3.36 4.23 -14.77
N ALA A 7 -2.18 3.63 -14.87
CA ALA A 7 -2.04 2.28 -15.41
C ALA A 7 -2.79 1.24 -14.58
N GLY A 8 -2.78 1.35 -13.24
CA GLY A 8 -3.56 0.52 -12.34
C GLY A 8 -5.07 0.64 -12.59
N LYS A 9 -5.58 1.87 -12.71
CA LYS A 9 -6.99 2.13 -13.05
C LYS A 9 -7.37 1.57 -14.41
N THR A 10 -6.55 1.82 -15.44
CA THR A 10 -6.78 1.32 -16.80
C THR A 10 -6.81 -0.21 -16.83
N LYS A 11 -5.90 -0.88 -16.10
CA LYS A 11 -5.94 -2.33 -15.96
C LYS A 11 -7.24 -2.78 -15.32
N ARG A 12 -7.77 -2.07 -14.31
CA ARG A 12 -8.99 -2.43 -13.56
C ARG A 12 -10.26 -2.25 -14.36
N ALA A 13 -10.31 -1.28 -15.26
CA ALA A 13 -11.50 -0.96 -16.05
C ALA A 13 -12.21 -2.19 -16.69
N PRO A 14 -11.53 -3.15 -17.35
CA PRO A 14 -12.17 -4.37 -17.89
C PRO A 14 -12.63 -5.40 -16.84
N HIS A 15 -12.25 -5.23 -15.56
CA HIS A 15 -12.55 -6.15 -14.46
C HIS A 15 -13.08 -5.38 -13.24
N PRO A 16 -14.22 -4.66 -13.38
CA PRO A 16 -14.76 -3.86 -12.30
C PRO A 16 -15.10 -4.74 -11.09
N LEU A 17 -14.95 -4.18 -9.90
CA LEU A 17 -15.35 -4.85 -8.67
C LEU A 17 -16.86 -4.65 -8.49
N GLY A 18 -17.59 -5.73 -8.24
CA GLY A 18 -18.95 -5.63 -7.70
C GLY A 18 -18.94 -5.26 -6.22
N PRO A 19 -20.10 -4.92 -5.64
CA PRO A 19 -20.22 -4.59 -4.22
C PRO A 19 -19.62 -5.67 -3.34
N GLY A 20 -18.73 -5.28 -2.44
CA GLY A 20 -18.16 -6.19 -1.45
C GLY A 20 -16.91 -5.66 -0.77
N THR A 21 -16.46 -6.42 0.23
CA THR A 21 -15.32 -6.06 1.08
C THR A 21 -14.03 -6.80 0.71
N TYR A 22 -14.17 -7.95 0.04
CA TYR A 22 -13.11 -8.97 -0.03
C TYR A 22 -11.83 -8.50 -0.72
N LYS A 23 -11.91 -7.75 -1.83
CA LYS A 23 -10.71 -7.24 -2.52
C LYS A 23 -9.98 -6.16 -1.76
N LEU A 24 -10.71 -5.32 -1.03
CA LEU A 24 -10.09 -4.31 -0.19
C LEU A 24 -9.40 -4.96 1.02
N LEU A 25 -10.01 -6.00 1.61
CA LEU A 25 -9.38 -6.81 2.67
C LEU A 25 -8.16 -7.60 2.17
N GLU A 26 -8.21 -8.14 0.97
CA GLU A 26 -7.07 -8.83 0.33
C GLU A 26 -5.89 -7.86 0.15
N ALA A 27 -6.16 -6.66 -0.37
CA ALA A 27 -5.16 -5.61 -0.48
C ALA A 27 -4.58 -5.23 0.89
N TYR A 28 -5.44 -5.00 1.90
CA TYR A 28 -5.01 -4.70 3.26
C TYR A 28 -4.06 -5.78 3.82
N ARG A 29 -4.42 -7.06 3.69
CA ARG A 29 -3.59 -8.18 4.18
C ARG A 29 -2.24 -8.24 3.48
N ASP A 30 -2.20 -7.99 2.18
CA ASP A 30 -0.94 -7.95 1.43
C ASP A 30 -0.04 -6.80 1.88
N TRP A 31 -0.61 -5.61 2.03
CA TRP A 31 0.11 -4.43 2.51
C TRP A 31 0.56 -4.59 3.97
N GLN A 32 -0.23 -5.26 4.81
CA GLN A 32 0.16 -5.56 6.19
C GLN A 32 1.36 -6.50 6.23
N ARG A 33 1.37 -7.57 5.43
CA ARG A 33 2.53 -8.48 5.31
C ARG A 33 3.79 -7.76 4.83
N LEU A 34 3.65 -6.83 3.89
CA LEU A 34 4.76 -6.00 3.45
C LEU A 34 5.23 -5.03 4.53
N TYR A 35 4.30 -4.43 5.28
CA TYR A 35 4.63 -3.55 6.39
C TYR A 35 5.45 -4.28 7.46
N ASP A 36 5.05 -5.50 7.81
CA ASP A 36 5.77 -6.34 8.76
C ASP A 36 7.14 -6.80 8.21
N THR A 37 7.23 -7.07 6.90
CA THR A 37 8.49 -7.30 6.18
C THR A 37 9.45 -6.13 6.32
N LEU A 38 8.97 -4.90 6.13
CA LEU A 38 9.78 -3.69 6.25
C LEU A 38 10.23 -3.44 7.70
N LYS A 39 9.41 -3.77 8.70
CA LYS A 39 9.80 -3.72 10.12
C LYS A 39 10.91 -4.72 10.43
N LEU A 40 10.79 -5.95 9.91
CA LEU A 40 11.82 -6.98 10.08
C LEU A 40 13.13 -6.55 9.44
N LEU A 41 13.08 -5.97 8.23
CA LEU A 41 14.24 -5.43 7.54
C LEU A 41 14.89 -4.28 8.32
N GLU A 42 14.11 -3.32 8.81
CA GLU A 42 14.62 -2.23 9.66
C GLU A 42 15.32 -2.79 10.90
N SER A 43 14.69 -3.71 11.61
CA SER A 43 15.25 -4.35 12.80
C SER A 43 16.55 -5.10 12.50
N ALA A 44 16.60 -5.85 11.39
CA ALA A 44 17.81 -6.56 10.97
C ALA A 44 18.97 -5.59 10.67
N LEU A 45 18.67 -4.49 9.97
CA LEU A 45 19.66 -3.45 9.68
C LEU A 45 20.17 -2.77 10.95
N ASP A 46 19.27 -2.41 11.86
CA ASP A 46 19.60 -1.71 13.12
C ASP A 46 20.48 -2.59 14.04
N ASN A 47 20.11 -3.86 14.18
CA ASN A 47 20.85 -4.86 14.97
C ASN A 47 22.10 -5.42 14.25
N ARG A 48 22.43 -4.90 13.06
CA ARG A 48 23.58 -5.35 12.24
C ARG A 48 23.56 -6.85 11.92
N ILE A 49 22.37 -7.42 11.80
CA ILE A 49 22.19 -8.82 11.38
C ILE A 49 22.66 -8.93 9.92
N LEU A 50 23.47 -9.95 9.64
CA LEU A 50 23.88 -10.26 8.27
C LEU A 50 22.67 -10.79 7.49
N ILE A 51 22.23 -10.03 6.50
CA ILE A 51 21.15 -10.43 5.58
C ILE A 51 21.79 -11.17 4.40
N SER A 52 21.95 -12.49 4.53
CA SER A 52 22.39 -13.36 3.44
C SER A 52 21.32 -13.47 2.35
N ALA A 53 21.68 -13.92 1.15
CA ALA A 53 20.75 -13.97 0.01
C ALA A 53 19.49 -14.82 0.29
N ASP A 54 19.63 -15.88 1.08
CA ASP A 54 18.59 -16.82 1.50
C ASP A 54 17.80 -16.38 2.76
N TYR A 55 18.22 -15.29 3.41
CA TYR A 55 17.58 -14.78 4.60
C TYR A 55 16.13 -14.37 4.30
N GLN A 56 15.18 -14.92 5.06
CA GLN A 56 13.76 -14.64 4.89
C GLN A 56 13.37 -13.33 5.56
N LEU A 57 12.87 -12.38 4.76
CA LEU A 57 12.34 -11.09 5.19
C LEU A 57 10.84 -11.06 4.93
N GLY A 58 10.06 -11.94 5.55
CA GLY A 58 8.62 -12.01 5.34
C GLY A 58 8.25 -12.33 3.89
N CYS A 59 7.72 -11.36 3.14
CA CYS A 59 7.40 -11.52 1.71
C CYS A 59 8.59 -11.35 0.77
N TRP A 60 9.76 -10.96 1.29
CA TRP A 60 10.98 -10.75 0.53
C TRP A 60 12.10 -11.67 1.01
N THR A 61 13.17 -11.73 0.23
CA THR A 61 14.41 -12.43 0.56
C THR A 61 15.57 -11.45 0.65
N GLY A 62 16.67 -11.89 1.25
CA GLY A 62 17.90 -11.10 1.28
C GLY A 62 18.45 -10.75 -0.11
N ALA A 63 18.15 -11.57 -1.11
CA ALA A 63 18.55 -11.36 -2.50
C ALA A 63 17.73 -10.25 -3.20
N ASP A 64 16.43 -10.14 -2.93
CA ASP A 64 15.52 -9.29 -3.71
C ASP A 64 15.13 -7.96 -3.02
N TRP A 65 15.24 -7.87 -1.68
CA TRP A 65 14.61 -6.77 -0.93
C TRP A 65 15.06 -5.39 -1.39
N ARG A 66 16.29 -5.24 -1.90
CA ARG A 66 16.79 -3.95 -2.40
C ARG A 66 16.04 -3.49 -3.64
N GLY A 67 15.83 -4.41 -4.59
CA GLY A 67 15.11 -4.13 -5.83
C GLY A 67 13.60 -4.03 -5.61
N GLU A 68 13.06 -4.77 -4.64
CA GLU A 68 11.66 -4.62 -4.23
C GLU A 68 11.42 -3.27 -3.53
N LEU A 69 12.31 -2.86 -2.62
CA LEU A 69 12.24 -1.55 -1.95
C LEU A 69 12.30 -0.39 -2.95
N GLU A 70 13.15 -0.47 -3.96
CA GLU A 70 13.26 0.54 -5.02
C GLU A 70 11.96 0.70 -5.82
N ARG A 71 11.31 -0.41 -6.14
CA ARG A 71 10.06 -0.44 -6.91
C ARG A 71 8.80 -0.15 -6.08
N LEU A 72 8.92 -0.14 -4.75
CA LEU A 72 7.78 -0.05 -3.84
C LEU A 72 6.89 1.18 -4.08
N PRO A 73 7.39 2.42 -4.24
CA PRO A 73 6.52 3.58 -4.44
C PRO A 73 5.69 3.47 -5.73
N GLU A 74 6.29 2.93 -6.80
CA GLU A 74 5.60 2.74 -8.08
C GLU A 74 4.58 1.59 -8.01
N SER A 75 4.95 0.49 -7.35
CA SER A 75 4.08 -0.66 -7.15
C SER A 75 2.87 -0.29 -6.28
N LEU A 76 3.09 0.46 -5.21
CA LEU A 76 2.04 0.97 -4.33
C LEU A 76 1.10 1.92 -5.09
N ALA A 77 1.63 2.88 -5.86
CA ALA A 77 0.81 3.78 -6.66
C ALA A 77 -0.04 3.04 -7.70
N SER A 78 0.53 2.03 -8.38
CA SER A 78 -0.23 1.16 -9.29
C SER A 78 -1.33 0.42 -8.56
N ASP A 79 -1.03 -0.12 -7.38
CA ASP A 79 -2.00 -0.91 -6.62
C ASP A 79 -3.11 -0.07 -6.00
N VAL A 80 -2.84 1.19 -5.66
CA VAL A 80 -3.88 2.13 -5.22
C VAL A 80 -4.93 2.30 -6.31
N GLY A 81 -4.51 2.41 -7.58
CA GLY A 81 -5.42 2.51 -8.72
C GLY A 81 -6.08 1.19 -9.11
N TRP A 82 -5.42 0.06 -8.81
CA TRP A 82 -5.91 -1.27 -9.17
C TRP A 82 -6.78 -1.90 -8.09
N ARG A 83 -6.45 -1.85 -6.80
CA ARG A 83 -7.19 -2.52 -5.71
C ARG A 83 -7.80 -1.56 -4.71
N VAL A 84 -7.08 -0.52 -4.27
CA VAL A 84 -7.53 0.30 -3.13
C VAL A 84 -8.72 1.18 -3.52
N LEU A 85 -8.56 2.09 -4.49
CA LEU A 85 -9.64 2.97 -4.92
C LEU A 85 -10.88 2.19 -5.38
N PRO A 86 -10.77 1.19 -6.30
CA PRO A 86 -11.93 0.39 -6.69
C PRO A 86 -12.55 -0.37 -5.52
N GLY A 87 -11.74 -0.85 -4.57
CA GLY A 87 -12.22 -1.57 -3.39
C GLY A 87 -12.97 -0.68 -2.42
N VAL A 88 -12.55 0.58 -2.24
CA VAL A 88 -13.28 1.59 -1.44
C VAL A 88 -14.64 1.90 -2.07
N LEU A 89 -14.70 2.07 -3.40
CA LEU A 89 -15.96 2.30 -4.10
C LEU A 89 -16.92 1.10 -3.98
N ALA A 90 -16.41 -0.12 -4.17
CA ALA A 90 -17.18 -1.35 -3.97
C ALA A 90 -17.66 -1.54 -2.52
N LEU A 91 -16.87 -1.08 -1.54
CA LEU A 91 -17.26 -1.07 -0.13
C LEU A 91 -18.41 -0.10 0.12
N CYS A 92 -18.36 1.12 -0.45
CA CYS A 92 -19.44 2.09 -0.33
C CYS A 92 -20.76 1.56 -0.92
N GLU A 93 -20.70 0.91 -2.08
CA GLU A 93 -21.88 0.28 -2.68
C GLU A 93 -22.41 -0.87 -1.81
N TYR A 94 -21.52 -1.67 -1.23
CA TYR A 94 -21.88 -2.78 -0.34
C TYR A 94 -22.55 -2.31 0.95
N ALA A 95 -22.07 -1.22 1.55
CA ALA A 95 -22.65 -0.63 2.75
C ALA A 95 -24.06 -0.04 2.52
N GLY A 96 -24.44 0.17 1.25
CA GLY A 96 -25.69 0.80 0.86
C GLY A 96 -25.61 2.33 0.85
N ALA A 97 -26.68 2.97 0.39
CA ALA A 97 -26.74 4.42 0.22
C ALA A 97 -26.98 5.12 1.58
N THR A 98 -25.89 5.53 2.25
CA THR A 98 -25.91 6.37 3.45
C THR A 98 -25.17 7.68 3.18
N PRO A 99 -25.39 8.74 3.98
CA PRO A 99 -24.60 9.95 3.89
C PRO A 99 -23.09 9.71 3.98
N GLU A 100 -22.67 8.76 4.82
CA GLU A 100 -21.27 8.41 5.04
C GLU A 100 -20.67 7.68 3.83
N SER A 101 -21.38 6.71 3.26
CA SER A 101 -20.91 6.00 2.05
C SER A 101 -20.86 6.93 0.84
N ALA A 102 -21.82 7.84 0.71
CA ALA A 102 -21.81 8.89 -0.32
C ALA A 102 -20.63 9.86 -0.14
N LYS A 103 -20.37 10.31 1.08
CA LYS A 103 -19.23 11.19 1.40
C LYS A 103 -17.91 10.50 1.08
N LEU A 104 -17.72 9.26 1.55
CA LEU A 104 -16.51 8.47 1.29
C LEU A 104 -16.30 8.24 -0.20
N ALA A 105 -17.35 7.84 -0.93
CA ALA A 105 -17.28 7.62 -2.38
C ALA A 105 -16.90 8.91 -3.12
N SER A 106 -17.48 10.05 -2.75
CA SER A 106 -17.19 11.34 -3.39
C SER A 106 -15.74 11.81 -3.19
N GLY A 107 -15.12 11.47 -2.05
CA GLY A 107 -13.73 11.81 -1.72
C GLY A 107 -12.69 10.74 -2.08
N ALA A 108 -13.11 9.55 -2.51
CA ALA A 108 -12.21 8.40 -2.68
C ALA A 108 -11.08 8.65 -3.68
N GLU A 109 -11.37 9.32 -4.81
CA GLU A 109 -10.37 9.64 -5.83
C GLU A 109 -9.33 10.65 -5.32
N ASP A 110 -9.75 11.63 -4.53
CA ASP A 110 -8.85 12.62 -3.94
C ASP A 110 -7.95 11.98 -2.87
N HIS A 111 -8.50 11.10 -2.03
CA HIS A 111 -7.71 10.33 -1.06
C HIS A 111 -6.68 9.44 -1.76
N ALA A 112 -7.10 8.67 -2.78
CA ALA A 112 -6.20 7.85 -3.58
C ALA A 112 -5.10 8.70 -4.25
N SER A 113 -5.47 9.87 -4.78
CA SER A 113 -4.53 10.81 -5.40
C SER A 113 -3.50 11.34 -4.42
N ASN A 114 -3.88 11.59 -3.16
CA ASN A 114 -2.95 12.06 -2.13
C ASN A 114 -1.92 10.99 -1.74
N ILE A 115 -2.35 9.73 -1.55
CA ILE A 115 -1.44 8.60 -1.33
C ILE A 115 -0.42 8.50 -2.48
N VAL A 116 -0.92 8.64 -3.70
CA VAL A 116 -0.13 8.53 -4.91
C VAL A 116 0.87 9.71 -5.04
N LYS A 117 0.49 10.93 -4.66
CA LYS A 117 1.44 12.06 -4.54
C LYS A 117 2.52 11.78 -3.50
N ASP A 118 2.18 11.18 -2.36
CA ASP A 118 3.17 10.81 -1.35
C ASP A 118 4.17 9.77 -1.87
N CYS A 119 3.70 8.82 -2.68
CA CYS A 119 4.57 7.86 -3.38
C CYS A 119 5.55 8.58 -4.31
N GLU A 120 5.09 9.55 -5.10
CA GLU A 120 5.95 10.33 -6.00
C GLU A 120 6.98 11.15 -5.24
N ASN A 121 6.54 11.88 -4.21
CA ASN A 121 7.39 12.71 -3.38
C ASN A 121 8.49 11.91 -2.68
N ASN A 122 8.21 10.65 -2.32
CA ASN A 122 9.18 9.77 -1.67
C ASN A 122 9.98 8.89 -2.65
N ARG A 123 9.63 8.85 -3.94
CA ARG A 123 10.24 7.95 -4.92
C ARG A 123 11.75 8.14 -5.02
N SER A 124 12.22 9.38 -5.19
CA SER A 124 13.65 9.67 -5.29
C SER A 124 14.40 9.33 -4.00
N PHE A 125 13.78 9.52 -2.84
CA PHE A 125 14.40 9.19 -1.55
C PHE A 125 14.49 7.70 -1.31
N ILE A 126 13.58 6.90 -1.85
CA ILE A 126 13.54 5.44 -1.66
C ILE A 126 14.32 4.71 -2.75
N ALA A 127 14.22 5.14 -4.01
CA ALA A 127 14.73 4.40 -5.15
C ALA A 127 16.26 4.24 -5.16
N HIS A 128 17.01 5.23 -4.66
CA HIS A 128 18.46 5.23 -4.82
C HIS A 128 19.15 4.31 -3.79
N PRO A 129 19.75 3.18 -4.21
CA PRO A 129 20.48 2.31 -3.30
C PRO A 129 21.69 3.02 -2.71
N THR A 130 21.96 2.73 -1.45
CA THR A 130 23.12 3.26 -0.73
C THR A 130 23.80 2.15 0.06
N LYS A 131 25.13 2.27 0.20
CA LYS A 131 25.95 1.38 1.05
C LYS A 131 25.94 1.82 2.51
N GLN A 132 25.49 3.05 2.81
CA GLN A 132 25.41 3.56 4.16
C GLN A 132 24.19 2.97 4.88
N ARG A 133 24.43 2.32 6.03
CA ARG A 133 23.39 1.65 6.82
C ARG A 133 22.29 2.63 7.25
N ASP A 134 22.66 3.74 7.89
CA ASP A 134 21.67 4.67 8.47
C ASP A 134 20.82 5.33 7.36
N ALA A 135 21.41 5.58 6.19
CA ALA A 135 20.66 6.04 5.03
C ALA A 135 19.72 4.94 4.48
N THR A 136 20.12 3.68 4.53
CA THR A 136 19.26 2.54 4.17
C THR A 136 18.09 2.40 5.14
N ILE A 137 18.32 2.52 6.45
CA ILE A 137 17.26 2.50 7.46
C ILE A 137 16.25 3.62 7.18
N LYS A 138 16.70 4.86 6.93
CA LYS A 138 15.82 5.97 6.56
C LYS A 138 14.97 5.69 5.31
N ARG A 139 15.50 4.98 4.31
CA ARG A 139 14.74 4.53 3.13
C ARG A 139 13.64 3.56 3.50
N VAL A 140 13.96 2.59 4.37
CA VAL A 140 12.99 1.61 4.88
C VAL A 140 11.90 2.30 5.68
N CYS A 141 12.23 3.22 6.60
CA CYS A 141 11.22 3.97 7.37
C CYS A 141 10.29 4.79 6.46
N ARG A 142 10.81 5.40 5.40
CA ARG A 142 9.98 6.12 4.41
C ARG A 142 9.02 5.18 3.69
N ALA A 143 9.49 4.02 3.25
CA ALA A 143 8.64 3.00 2.64
C ALA A 143 7.57 2.49 3.60
N GLN A 144 7.93 2.25 4.87
CA GLN A 144 6.98 1.89 5.92
C GLN A 144 5.87 2.93 6.08
N ASN A 145 6.21 4.21 6.08
CA ASN A 145 5.22 5.28 6.19
C ASN A 145 4.25 5.29 5.01
N LEU A 146 4.73 5.07 3.77
CA LEU A 146 3.85 4.97 2.61
C LEU A 146 2.85 3.82 2.74
N VAL A 147 3.32 2.63 3.13
CA VAL A 147 2.46 1.45 3.32
C VAL A 147 1.47 1.70 4.48
N ARG A 148 1.93 2.31 5.57
CA ARG A 148 1.07 2.66 6.72
C ARG A 148 -0.07 3.59 6.31
N THR A 149 0.18 4.61 5.48
CA THR A 149 -0.88 5.50 4.99
C THR A 149 -1.97 4.74 4.24
N VAL A 150 -1.60 3.74 3.42
CA VAL A 150 -2.58 2.89 2.74
C VAL A 150 -3.37 2.03 3.72
N LEU A 151 -2.70 1.39 4.69
CA LEU A 151 -3.38 0.59 5.72
C LEU A 151 -4.40 1.42 6.50
N MET A 152 -4.01 2.61 6.96
CA MET A 152 -4.90 3.53 7.67
C MET A 152 -6.07 3.96 6.78
N THR A 153 -5.82 4.27 5.50
CA THR A 153 -6.91 4.65 4.57
C THR A 153 -7.94 3.54 4.42
N VAL A 154 -7.49 2.28 4.36
CA VAL A 154 -8.41 1.14 4.28
C VAL A 154 -9.20 0.99 5.58
N GLU A 155 -8.54 1.04 6.73
CA GLU A 155 -9.18 0.97 8.05
C GLU A 155 -10.23 2.06 8.24
N ASP A 156 -9.87 3.31 7.92
CA ASP A 156 -10.74 4.48 7.97
C ASP A 156 -11.94 4.32 7.02
N SER A 157 -11.73 3.71 5.85
CA SER A 157 -12.83 3.44 4.90
C SER A 157 -13.84 2.46 5.48
N PHE A 158 -13.40 1.36 6.10
CA PHE A 158 -14.29 0.41 6.78
C PHE A 158 -15.03 1.05 7.95
N ALA A 159 -14.31 1.81 8.77
CA ALA A 159 -14.89 2.52 9.90
C ALA A 159 -15.94 3.56 9.46
N ALA A 160 -15.65 4.32 8.39
CA ALA A 160 -16.53 5.36 7.88
C ALA A 160 -17.91 4.85 7.45
N VAL A 161 -17.98 3.62 6.91
CA VAL A 161 -19.25 3.00 6.47
C VAL A 161 -19.81 1.99 7.48
N ASN A 162 -19.24 1.93 8.68
CA ASN A 162 -19.64 1.01 9.76
C ASN A 162 -19.68 -0.47 9.31
N VAL A 163 -18.76 -0.86 8.43
CA VAL A 163 -18.59 -2.25 8.00
C VAL A 163 -17.40 -2.83 8.77
N PRO A 164 -17.56 -3.93 9.51
CA PRO A 164 -16.45 -4.50 10.25
C PRO A 164 -15.39 -5.08 9.31
N MET A 165 -14.12 -4.89 9.65
CA MET A 165 -13.00 -5.63 9.07
C MET A 165 -12.94 -7.07 9.63
N SER A 166 -14.06 -7.78 9.68
CA SER A 166 -14.10 -9.16 10.17
C SER A 166 -13.81 -10.15 9.04
N ARG A 167 -13.00 -11.16 9.37
CA ARG A 167 -12.76 -12.35 8.55
C ARG A 167 -14.09 -13.06 8.30
N GLY A 168 -14.56 -13.08 7.07
CA GLY A 168 -15.19 -14.31 6.56
C GLY A 168 -14.16 -15.41 6.53
#